data_AF-A0A537Q0C3-F1
#
_entry.id   AF-A0A537Q0C3-F1
#
_cell.length_a   1.000
_cell.length_b   1.000
_cell.length_c   1.000
_cell.angle_alpha   90.00
_cell.angle_beta   90.00
_cell.angle_gamma   90.00
#
_symmetry.space_group_name_H-M   'P 1'
#
loop_
_entity.id
_entity.type
_entity.pdbx_description
1 polymer ?
#
loop_
_entity_poly.entity_id
_entity_poly.type
_entity_poly.pdbx_seq_one_letter_code
_entity_poly.pdbx_strand_id
1 'polypeptide(L)' 'MFDRAGEIFSMVLGALALGYIAYEIERRRRLLHDLWDVLDGEDAIITAALEDLVESGELLPYTGATLV' A
#
# COMPACT_ATOMS: atom_id res chain seq x y z
N MET A 1 -40.26 2.70 25.27
CA MET A 1 -39.64 1.45 24.76
C MET A 1 -39.11 1.62 23.34
N PHE A 2 -39.82 2.36 22.47
CA PHE A 2 -39.39 2.67 21.10
C PHE A 2 -38.12 3.53 20.99
N ASP A 3 -37.87 4.46 21.93
CA ASP A 3 -36.68 5.33 21.86
C ASP A 3 -35.35 4.57 21.97
N ARG A 4 -35.26 3.60 22.89
CA ARG A 4 -34.06 2.76 23.04
C ARG A 4 -33.81 1.89 21.82
N ALA A 5 -34.87 1.43 21.14
CA ALA A 5 -34.73 0.67 19.91
C ALA A 5 -34.15 1.52 18.78
N GLY A 6 -34.58 2.79 18.68
CA GLY A 6 -34.03 3.76 17.74
C GLY A 6 -32.56 4.10 18.00
N GLU A 7 -32.18 4.28 19.27
CA GLU A 7 -30.78 4.52 19.66
C GLU A 7 -29.87 3.33 19.32
N ILE A 8 -30.28 2.11 19.70
CA ILE A 8 -29.51 0.89 19.40
C ILE A 8 -29.38 0.71 17.89
N PHE A 9 -30.47 0.90 17.14
CA PHE A 9 -30.45 0.77 15.69
C PHE A 9 -29.51 1.79 15.04
N SER A 10 -29.56 3.05 15.48
CA SER A 10 -28.70 4.11 14.97
C SER A 10 -27.22 3.85 15.28
N MET A 11 -26.93 3.33 16.47
CA MET A 11 -25.57 2.97 16.88
C MET A 11 -25.01 1.82 16.03
N VAL A 12 -25.81 0.77 15.79
CA VAL A 12 -25.42 -0.35 14.93
C VAL A 12 -25.21 0.12 13.49
N LEU A 13 -26.12 0.93 12.95
CA LEU A 13 -26.02 1.45 11.60
C LEU A 13 -24.78 2.33 11.43
N GLY A 14 -24.49 3.19 12.42
CA GLY A 14 -23.28 4.01 12.44
C GLY A 14 -22.01 3.17 12.47
N ALA A 15 -21.96 2.13 13.29
CA ALA A 15 -20.81 1.23 13.34
C ALA A 15 -20.60 0.48 12.02
N LEU A 16 -21.68 0.00 11.40
CA LEU A 16 -21.62 -0.65 10.09
C LEU A 16 -21.16 0.31 8.99
N ALA A 17 -21.65 1.54 8.98
CA ALA A 17 -21.24 2.56 8.02
C ALA A 17 -19.74 2.88 8.14
N LEU A 18 -19.24 3.08 9.36
CA LEU A 18 -17.81 3.31 9.61
C LEU A 18 -16.96 2.10 9.22
N GLY A 19 -17.41 0.89 9.57
CA GLY A 19 -16.73 -0.34 9.18
C GLY A 19 -16.63 -0.52 7.67
N TYR A 20 -17.71 -0.21 6.94
CA TYR A 20 -17.72 -0.25 5.48
C TYR A 20 -16.76 0.78 4.87
N ILE A 21 -16.73 2.01 5.39
CA ILE A 21 -15.81 3.05 4.91
C ILE A 21 -14.35 2.62 5.12
N ALA A 22 -14.01 2.11 6.31
CA ALA A 22 -12.67 1.63 6.60
C ALA A 22 -12.26 0.48 5.66
N TYR A 23 -13.18 -0.48 5.44
CA TYR A 23 -12.97 -1.58 4.51
C TYR A 23 -12.72 -1.09 3.07
N GLU A 24 -13.51 -0.14 2.58
CA GLU A 24 -13.40 0.35 1.21
C GLU A 24 -12.12 1.19 1.01
N ILE A 25 -11.70 1.97 2.01
CA ILE A 25 -10.41 2.67 1.99
C ILE A 25 -9.27 1.67 1.87
N GLU A 26 -9.28 0.63 2.70
CA GLU A 26 -8.27 -0.42 2.69
C GLU A 26 -8.25 -1.18 1.35
N ARG A 27 -9.42 -1.51 0.82
CA ARG A 27 -9.56 -2.15 -0.50
C ARG A 27 -8.99 -1.28 -1.62
N ARG A 28 -9.28 0.03 -1.61
CA ARG A 28 -8.73 0.97 -2.59
C ARG A 28 -7.23 1.16 -2.43
N ARG A 29 -6.72 1.16 -1.19
CA ARG A 29 -5.28 1.24 -0.93
C ARG A 29 -4.56 0.04 -1.51
N ARG A 30 -5.09 -1.17 -1.32
CA ARG A 30 -4.55 -2.39 -1.95
C ARG A 30 -4.60 -2.32 -3.48
N LEU A 31 -5.72 -1.91 -4.06
CA LEU A 31 -5.82 -1.75 -5.51
C LEU A 31 -4.84 -0.71 -6.06
N LEU A 32 -4.61 0.39 -5.34
CA LEU A 32 -3.62 1.38 -5.71
C LEU A 32 -2.20 0.85 -5.56
N HIS A 33 -1.93 0.07 -4.51
CA HIS A 33 -0.67 -0.63 -4.36
C HIS A 33 -0.46 -1.57 -5.55
N ASP A 34 -1.37 -2.52 -5.79
CA ASP A 34 -1.27 -3.48 -6.90
C ASP A 34 -1.17 -2.80 -8.28
N LEU A 35 -1.79 -1.63 -8.47
CA LEU A 35 -1.73 -0.88 -9.73
C LEU A 35 -0.43 -0.09 -9.92
N TRP A 36 0.12 0.45 -8.83
CA TRP A 36 1.27 1.37 -8.85
C TRP A 36 2.54 0.78 -8.27
N ASP A 37 2.52 -0.48 -7.84
CA ASP A 37 3.71 -1.24 -7.47
C ASP A 37 4.46 -1.59 -8.75
N VAL A 38 5.16 -0.58 -9.28
CA VAL A 38 6.01 -0.67 -10.47
C VAL A 38 7.29 -1.45 -10.16
N LEU A 39 7.59 -1.68 -8.87
CA LEU A 39 8.66 -2.55 -8.40
C LEU A 39 8.03 -3.84 -7.88
N ASP A 40 7.48 -4.62 -8.81
CA ASP A 40 6.96 -5.95 -8.49
C ASP A 40 8.08 -6.79 -7.84
N GLY A 41 7.73 -7.87 -7.12
CA GLY A 41 8.69 -8.62 -6.30
C GLY A 41 9.98 -9.07 -7.03
N GLU A 42 9.95 -9.16 -8.36
CA GLU A 42 11.10 -9.47 -9.21
C GLU A 42 12.09 -8.28 -9.33
N ASP A 43 11.59 -7.04 -9.44
CA ASP A 43 12.41 -5.83 -9.48
C ASP A 43 13.04 -5.54 -8.11
N ALA A 44 12.35 -5.89 -7.02
CA ALA A 44 12.93 -5.83 -5.69
C ALA A 44 14.14 -6.78 -5.54
N ILE A 45 14.05 -7.98 -6.12
CA ILE A 45 15.15 -8.96 -6.13
C ILE A 45 16.32 -8.44 -6.98
N ILE A 46 16.02 -7.89 -8.16
CA ILE A 46 17.06 -7.33 -9.05
C ILE A 46 17.74 -6.14 -8.38
N THR A 47 16.98 -5.26 -7.74
CA THR A 47 17.52 -4.10 -7.01
C THR A 47 18.44 -4.54 -5.88
N ALA A 48 18.01 -5.50 -5.05
CA ALA A 48 18.83 -6.04 -3.97
C ALA A 48 20.13 -6.68 -4.49
N ALA A 49 20.05 -7.45 -5.58
CA ALA A 49 21.25 -8.04 -6.19
C ALA A 49 22.21 -6.98 -6.76
N LEU A 50 21.69 -5.90 -7.34
CA LEU A 50 22.50 -4.79 -7.83
C LEU A 50 23.18 -4.02 -6.68
N GLU A 51 22.49 -3.83 -5.55
CA GLU A 51 23.06 -3.22 -4.35
C GLU A 51 24.20 -4.08 -3.78
N ASP A 52 24.00 -5.39 -3.64
CA ASP A 52 25.04 -6.33 -3.17
C ASP A 52 26.31 -6.28 -4.04
N LEU A 53 26.13 -6.20 -5.36
CA LEU A 53 27.25 -6.09 -6.31
C LEU A 53 27.99 -4.75 -6.21
N VAL A 54 27.30 -3.66 -5.87
CA VAL A 54 27.95 -2.37 -5.60
C VAL A 54 28.72 -2.42 -4.29
N GLU A 55 28.16 -3.04 -3.25
CA GLU A 55 28.83 -3.20 -1.95
C GLU A 55 30.05 -4.13 -2.03
N SER A 56 29.99 -5.20 -2.84
CA SER A 56 31.13 -6.08 -3.10
C SER A 56 32.22 -5.44 -3.96
N GLY A 57 31.92 -4.29 -4.58
CA GLY A 57 32.81 -3.57 -5.48
C GLY A 57 32.87 -4.16 -6.90
N GLU A 58 32.00 -5.10 -7.23
CA GLU A 58 31.84 -5.66 -8.58
C GLU A 58 31.15 -4.67 -9.53
N LEU A 59 30.31 -3.78 -8.99
CA LEU A 59 29.69 -2.68 -9.71
C LEU A 59 30.06 -1.33 -9.11
N LEU A 60 30.13 -0.30 -9.97
CA LEU A 60 30.29 1.08 -9.53
C LEU A 60 28.91 1.70 -9.26
N PRO A 61 28.78 2.57 -8.24
CA PRO A 61 27.55 3.30 -7.99
C PRO A 61 27.11 4.09 -9.22
N TYR A 62 25.82 4.02 -9.56
CA TYR A 62 25.28 4.80 -10.67
C TYR A 62 25.30 6.30 -10.33
N THR A 63 26.08 7.09 -11.07
CA THR A 63 26.26 8.54 -10.80
C THR A 63 25.30 9.44 -11.60
N GLY A 64 24.27 8.88 -12.23
CA GLY A 64 23.41 9.60 -13.15
C GLY A 64 24.13 9.86 -14.47
N ALA A 65 23.76 9.14 -15.52
CA ALA A 65 24.10 9.56 -16.86
C ALA A 65 23.36 10.87 -17.14
N THR A 66 24.05 12.00 -17.00
CA THR A 66 23.61 13.25 -17.63
C THR A 66 23.64 12.97 -19.13
N LEU A 67 22.46 12.77 -19.73
CA LEU A 67 22.32 12.77 -21.18
C LEU A 67 22.73 14.17 -21.66
N VAL A 68 23.98 14.29 -22.11
CA VAL A 68 24.50 15.46 -22.84
C VAL A 68 24.37 15.20 -24.32
#